data_AF-A0A177P3T6-F1
#
_entry.id   AF-A0A177P3T6-F1
#
_cell.length_a   1.000
_cell.length_b   1.000
_cell.length_c   1.000
_cell.angle_alpha   90.00
_cell.angle_beta   90.00
_cell.angle_gamma   90.00
#
_symmetry.space_group_name_H-M   'P 1'
#
loop_
_entity.id
_entity.type
_entity.pdbx_description
1 polymer ?
#
loop_
_entity_poly.entity_id
_entity_poly.type
_entity_poly.pdbx_seq_one_letter_code
_entity_poly.pdbx_strand_id
1 'polypeptide(L)'
;MARAPFPDGIARRDFLNGLLIAAGGAVLRSVPARAFAGGTCDGPIGLDPRALRGGNLPSVFAVSHWLRDGRLTFEKGSVSLAPGCDESAGTFPVLDANGSFDFIVIGGGISGLSAAHHLLRERPRARLLILEAAPVLGGNAGRDDAPPLPSPASTAGAYGAAPSADWLRQFYRAIDVDWLAQSVPGPESSFYFDQFAPGLGVGAHGWNIDTFERGAAHLPYDARLREDFARAFAAIRALGEKGLADPADESDPALDDLSSVSLAQHLETTLGCDAIVSRFFTAYTLTAFGGTAAQVNAHSAITFLSSELTRGSVFTYPGGTSEIARRTLRRLTQSETPPHFETNATALRIEAMARGASVVYFQDGRFHRIFGERIIVAAPAQSARHLVAHLSDGARKAAWTQFHAAPLVTANVALRRAAPLSQLGLGYSQSWWGGRHFVNYIVADWMSDKRADPERQTILTFYGGCDAPLDGLAEARMKLMHTPFSDYEDSLRADLSRLMRGVDFDFDRDVRALFLYRWGHSMLRPPPGFLFGATRDASGKLDRAQAPRRIACAPLGPIVFAGQHVEGAPSIESAIGSGRRAALQALETARR
;
A
#
# COMPACT_ATOMS: atom_id res chain seq x y z
N MET A 1 2.95 -16.28 38.94
CA MET A 1 1.65 -15.98 38.30
C MET A 1 1.76 -14.64 37.61
N ALA A 2 1.88 -14.61 36.29
CA ALA A 2 1.90 -13.36 35.52
C ALA A 2 0.52 -12.70 35.62
N ARG A 3 0.46 -11.40 35.99
CA ARG A 3 -0.78 -10.62 36.00
C ARG A 3 -1.51 -10.79 34.66
N ALA A 4 -2.80 -11.11 34.71
CA ALA A 4 -3.66 -11.19 33.54
C ALA A 4 -3.52 -9.91 32.69
N PRO A 5 -3.42 -10.03 31.36
CA PRO A 5 -3.35 -8.87 30.49
C PRO A 5 -4.76 -8.27 30.46
N PHE A 6 -4.94 -7.09 31.06
CA PHE A 6 -6.15 -6.25 31.00
C PHE A 6 -7.40 -6.77 31.77
N PRO A 7 -8.27 -5.87 32.28
CA PRO A 7 -9.51 -6.28 32.93
C PRO A 7 -10.48 -7.04 32.01
N ASP A 8 -10.42 -6.77 30.70
CA ASP A 8 -11.27 -7.37 29.67
C ASP A 8 -10.59 -8.50 28.87
N GLY A 9 -9.30 -8.75 29.09
CA GLY A 9 -8.57 -9.83 28.41
C GLY A 9 -8.21 -9.58 26.93
N ILE A 10 -8.38 -8.36 26.40
CA ILE A 10 -8.09 -8.03 24.99
C ILE A 10 -6.74 -7.30 24.87
N ALA A 11 -5.79 -7.91 24.17
CA ALA A 11 -4.50 -7.29 23.88
C ALA A 11 -4.61 -6.22 22.78
N ARG A 12 -4.00 -5.07 22.97
CA ARG A 12 -4.15 -3.93 22.06
C ARG A 12 -2.82 -3.30 21.71
N ARG A 13 -2.66 -2.95 20.42
CA ARG A 13 -1.50 -2.23 19.88
C ARG A 13 -1.93 -1.26 18.79
N ASP A 14 -1.35 -0.07 18.77
CA ASP A 14 -1.59 0.95 17.74
C ASP A 14 -0.25 1.27 17.08
N PHE A 15 -0.23 1.29 15.75
CA PHE A 15 0.93 1.51 14.91
C PHE A 15 0.67 2.67 13.93
N LEU A 16 1.69 3.47 13.67
CA LEU A 16 1.68 4.49 12.62
C LEU A 16 2.85 4.18 11.67
N ASN A 17 2.55 4.05 10.37
CA ASN A 17 3.50 3.68 9.31
C ASN A 17 4.42 2.49 9.68
N GLY A 18 3.87 1.48 10.37
CA GLY A 18 4.59 0.25 10.74
C GLY A 18 5.33 0.26 12.08
N LEU A 19 5.35 1.38 12.82
CA LEU A 19 5.99 1.46 14.13
C LEU A 19 4.98 1.60 15.28
N LEU A 20 5.23 0.88 16.37
CA LEU A 20 4.37 0.82 17.54
C LEU A 20 4.34 2.19 18.25
N ILE A 21 3.15 2.78 18.39
CA ILE A 21 2.95 4.06 19.09
C ILE A 21 2.32 3.89 20.47
N ALA A 22 1.55 2.83 20.69
CA ALA A 22 0.99 2.50 22.00
C ALA A 22 0.68 1.00 22.12
N ALA A 23 0.84 0.46 23.32
CA ALA A 23 0.44 -0.88 23.70
C ALA A 23 -0.06 -0.87 25.15
N GLY A 24 -0.81 -1.89 25.58
CA GLY A 24 -1.29 -1.90 26.96
C GLY A 24 -2.52 -1.01 27.17
N GLY A 25 -2.94 -0.82 28.42
CA GLY A 25 -4.20 -0.11 28.74
C GLY A 25 -4.21 1.37 28.32
N ALA A 26 -3.02 1.93 28.06
CA ALA A 26 -2.84 3.29 27.58
C ALA A 26 -3.34 3.52 26.13
N VAL A 27 -3.50 2.44 25.35
CA VAL A 27 -3.87 2.52 23.92
C VAL A 27 -5.32 2.97 23.70
N LEU A 28 -6.25 2.76 24.62
CA LEU A 28 -7.66 3.15 24.42
C LEU A 28 -7.82 4.67 24.20
N ARG A 29 -6.88 5.46 24.73
CA ARG A 29 -6.83 6.93 24.54
C ARG A 29 -5.74 7.35 23.55
N SER A 30 -5.07 6.40 22.87
CA SER A 30 -4.04 6.74 21.90
C SER A 30 -4.68 7.49 20.74
N VAL A 31 -4.19 8.70 20.57
CA VAL A 31 -4.39 9.52 19.38
C VAL A 31 -2.98 9.82 18.91
N PRO A 32 -2.57 9.39 17.70
CA PRO A 32 -1.24 9.67 17.18
C PRO A 32 -0.86 11.15 17.37
N ALA A 33 -1.81 12.07 17.17
CA ALA A 33 -1.59 13.50 17.28
C ALA A 33 -1.73 14.17 18.65
N ARG A 34 -2.35 13.55 19.67
CA ARG A 34 -2.29 14.11 21.04
C ARG A 34 -0.88 14.00 21.65
N ALA A 35 -0.05 13.08 21.14
CA ALA A 35 1.38 13.05 21.44
C ALA A 35 2.20 14.15 20.72
N PHE A 36 1.59 14.91 19.80
CA PHE A 36 2.18 16.03 19.08
C PHE A 36 1.64 17.41 19.52
N ALA A 37 0.68 17.45 20.45
CA ALA A 37 0.13 18.70 20.97
C ALA A 37 1.10 19.31 22.00
N GLY A 38 2.14 19.96 21.48
CA GLY A 38 3.30 20.45 22.23
C GLY A 38 3.98 21.67 21.63
N GLY A 39 3.25 22.72 21.21
CA GLY A 39 3.84 24.02 20.82
C GLY A 39 3.25 24.64 19.56
N THR A 40 3.30 25.98 19.48
CA THR A 40 2.66 26.91 18.52
C THR A 40 3.04 26.76 17.04
N CYS A 41 3.62 25.65 16.64
CA CYS A 41 3.92 25.34 15.25
C CYS A 41 2.80 24.60 14.52
N ASP A 42 2.01 23.84 15.26
CA ASP A 42 0.69 23.38 14.88
C ASP A 42 -0.27 24.01 15.92
N GLY A 43 -1.55 24.16 15.62
CA GLY A 43 -2.54 24.81 16.51
C GLY A 43 -2.55 24.28 17.97
N PRO A 44 -3.28 24.94 18.88
CA PRO A 44 -2.94 25.03 20.29
C PRO A 44 -3.01 23.70 21.07
N ILE A 45 -2.04 23.58 22.01
CA ILE A 45 -2.04 22.97 23.37
C ILE A 45 -0.77 22.13 23.58
N GLY A 46 -0.27 22.09 24.82
CA GLY A 46 1.01 21.49 25.24
C GLY A 46 0.91 20.30 26.20
N LEU A 47 1.93 19.42 26.20
CA LEU A 47 2.87 19.08 27.31
C LEU A 47 3.73 17.81 27.03
N ASP A 48 4.89 17.76 27.70
CA ASP A 48 5.95 16.72 27.88
C ASP A 48 6.85 16.30 26.68
N PRO A 49 8.11 16.77 26.64
CA PRO A 49 9.06 16.45 25.57
C PRO A 49 9.62 15.02 25.56
N ARG A 50 9.28 14.14 26.51
CA ARG A 50 9.85 12.78 26.62
C ARG A 50 8.98 11.64 26.08
N ALA A 51 7.77 11.90 25.59
CA ALA A 51 6.92 10.87 24.99
C ALA A 51 7.43 10.45 23.60
N LEU A 52 7.44 9.16 23.30
CA LEU A 52 7.75 8.63 21.95
C LEU A 52 6.75 9.23 20.94
N ARG A 53 7.26 10.10 20.07
CA ARG A 53 6.46 10.92 19.15
C ARG A 53 6.35 10.19 17.80
N GLY A 54 5.16 9.68 17.46
CA GLY A 54 4.78 9.61 16.05
C GLY A 54 5.17 8.43 15.18
N GLY A 55 5.55 7.27 15.72
CA GLY A 55 5.65 6.03 14.93
C GLY A 55 6.55 6.14 13.69
N ASN A 56 7.55 7.01 13.77
CA ASN A 56 8.78 6.94 13.02
C ASN A 56 9.86 6.79 14.11
N LEU A 57 11.07 6.27 13.81
CA LEU A 57 12.17 6.58 14.73
C LEU A 57 12.16 8.10 14.93
N PRO A 58 12.37 8.64 16.14
CA PRO A 58 12.36 10.09 16.35
C PRO A 58 13.20 10.84 15.31
N SER A 59 14.30 10.21 14.86
CA SER A 59 15.12 10.64 13.73
C SER A 59 14.38 10.71 12.39
N VAL A 60 13.73 9.62 11.93
CA VAL A 60 12.98 9.58 10.66
C VAL A 60 11.81 10.56 10.67
N PHE A 61 11.14 10.71 11.81
CA PHE A 61 10.04 11.66 11.98
C PHE A 61 10.54 13.10 11.84
N ALA A 62 11.57 13.45 12.62
CA ALA A 62 12.15 14.78 12.62
C ALA A 62 12.68 15.14 11.24
N VAL A 63 13.44 14.23 10.61
CA VAL A 63 13.93 14.37 9.23
C VAL A 63 12.81 14.66 8.23
N SER A 64 11.71 13.92 8.29
CA SER A 64 10.57 14.14 7.39
C SER A 64 9.96 15.54 7.58
N HIS A 65 9.93 16.06 8.80
CA HIS A 65 9.47 17.42 9.11
C HIS A 65 10.48 18.47 8.65
N TRP A 66 11.77 18.23 8.84
CA TRP A 66 12.82 19.13 8.34
C TRP A 66 12.75 19.31 6.82
N LEU A 67 12.48 18.22 6.09
CA LEU A 67 12.27 18.25 4.64
C LEU A 67 10.96 18.96 4.26
N ARG A 68 9.84 18.66 4.94
CA ARG A 68 8.54 19.29 4.71
C ARG A 68 8.60 20.80 4.91
N ASP A 69 9.25 21.24 5.99
CA ASP A 69 9.32 22.64 6.42
C ASP A 69 10.43 23.41 5.71
N GLY A 70 11.20 22.76 4.82
CA GLY A 70 12.30 23.40 4.10
C GLY A 70 13.44 23.88 5.00
N ARG A 71 13.63 23.24 6.17
CA ARG A 71 14.61 23.66 7.18
C ARG A 71 16.04 23.22 6.87
N LEU A 72 16.25 22.33 5.90
CA LEU A 72 17.57 21.81 5.53
C LEU A 72 18.18 22.56 4.35
N THR A 73 19.36 23.14 4.58
CA THR A 73 20.22 23.72 3.55
C THR A 73 21.44 22.83 3.38
N PHE A 74 21.72 22.41 2.15
CA PHE A 74 22.83 21.50 1.83
C PHE A 74 23.99 22.27 1.22
N GLU A 75 25.17 22.12 1.81
CA GLU A 75 26.44 22.65 1.34
C GLU A 75 27.39 21.48 1.04
N LYS A 76 28.54 21.76 0.41
CA LYS A 76 29.46 20.72 -0.06
C LYS A 76 29.89 19.74 1.06
N GLY A 77 30.18 20.26 2.25
CA GLY A 77 30.67 19.48 3.40
C GLY A 77 29.80 19.58 4.66
N SER A 78 28.63 20.23 4.57
CA SER A 78 27.79 20.55 5.72
C SER A 78 26.31 20.54 5.35
N VAL A 79 25.47 20.26 6.35
CA VAL A 79 24.03 20.50 6.28
C VAL A 79 23.67 21.42 7.42
N SER A 80 23.02 22.53 7.08
CA SER A 80 22.48 23.49 8.06
C SER A 80 20.99 23.20 8.25
N LEU A 81 20.58 23.02 9.51
CA LEU A 81 19.20 22.84 9.93
C LEU A 81 18.73 24.11 10.63
N ALA A 82 17.79 24.82 10.01
CA ALA A 82 17.18 26.00 10.60
C ALA A 82 16.36 25.63 11.86
N PRO A 83 16.26 26.53 12.85
CA PRO A 83 15.39 26.33 14.02
C PRO A 83 13.95 26.02 13.61
N GLY A 84 13.26 25.25 14.43
CA GLY A 84 11.86 24.93 14.25
C GLY A 84 11.24 24.42 15.54
N CYS A 85 10.32 23.48 15.41
CA CYS A 85 9.44 23.01 16.50
C CYS A 85 10.06 21.88 17.33
N ASP A 86 11.29 21.51 16.99
CA ASP A 86 12.13 20.57 17.71
C ASP A 86 13.40 21.29 18.21
N GLU A 87 14.14 20.64 19.10
CA GLU A 87 15.40 21.18 19.64
C GLU A 87 16.56 21.07 18.64
N SER A 88 16.33 20.52 17.44
CA SER A 88 17.36 20.27 16.45
C SER A 88 17.57 21.49 15.56
N ALA A 89 18.74 22.13 15.70
CA ALA A 89 19.16 23.22 14.84
C ALA A 89 20.69 23.30 14.80
N GLY A 90 21.22 24.00 13.79
CA GLY A 90 22.64 24.27 13.66
C GLY A 90 23.24 23.70 12.38
N THR A 91 24.57 23.73 12.29
CA THR A 91 25.31 23.26 11.13
C THR A 91 26.07 22.00 11.50
N PHE A 92 25.85 20.94 10.72
CA PHE A 92 26.40 19.61 10.96
C PHE A 92 27.34 19.24 9.82
N PRO A 93 28.51 18.64 10.10
CA PRO A 93 29.36 18.12 9.05
C PRO A 93 28.68 16.95 8.33
N VAL A 94 28.92 16.84 7.03
CA VAL A 94 28.57 15.67 6.24
C VAL A 94 29.77 14.74 6.21
N LEU A 95 29.60 13.55 6.78
CA LEU A 95 30.65 12.54 6.84
C LEU A 95 30.66 11.71 5.56
N ASP A 96 31.82 11.58 4.91
CA ASP A 96 31.94 10.67 3.78
C ASP A 96 31.88 9.22 4.30
N ALA A 97 30.86 8.49 3.86
CA ALA A 97 30.74 7.06 4.12
C ALA A 97 31.72 6.31 3.23
N ASN A 98 32.38 5.30 3.79
CA ASN A 98 33.35 4.50 3.06
C ASN A 98 32.66 3.65 1.98
N GLY A 99 33.25 3.62 0.78
CA GLY A 99 32.82 2.75 -0.31
C GLY A 99 32.33 3.51 -1.55
N SER A 100 32.44 2.85 -2.70
CA SER A 100 31.82 3.26 -3.96
C SER A 100 30.99 2.08 -4.45
N PHE A 101 29.75 2.35 -4.85
CA PHE A 101 28.82 1.33 -5.32
C PHE A 101 28.53 1.51 -6.81
N ASP A 102 28.37 0.40 -7.53
CA ASP A 102 27.88 0.44 -8.90
C ASP A 102 26.42 0.93 -8.91
N PHE A 103 25.64 0.49 -7.92
CA PHE A 103 24.24 0.85 -7.77
C PHE A 103 23.90 1.17 -6.31
N ILE A 104 23.23 2.30 -6.09
CA ILE A 104 22.55 2.59 -4.83
C ILE A 104 21.05 2.60 -5.07
N VAL A 105 20.31 1.82 -4.28
CA VAL A 105 18.85 1.77 -4.29
C VAL A 105 18.34 2.47 -3.03
N ILE A 106 17.54 3.51 -3.19
CA ILE A 106 16.90 4.24 -2.08
C ILE A 106 15.49 3.70 -1.89
N GLY A 107 15.26 2.99 -0.78
CA GLY A 107 14.02 2.31 -0.42
C GLY A 107 14.14 0.79 -0.56
N GLY A 108 13.94 0.08 0.54
CA GLY A 108 14.00 -1.37 0.67
C GLY A 108 12.65 -2.08 0.61
N GLY A 109 11.63 -1.43 0.03
CA GLY A 109 10.35 -2.07 -0.31
C GLY A 109 10.45 -3.01 -1.51
N ILE A 110 9.34 -3.64 -1.91
CA ILE A 110 9.29 -4.59 -3.04
C ILE A 110 9.97 -4.04 -4.29
N SER A 111 9.72 -2.78 -4.65
CA SER A 111 10.32 -2.22 -5.86
C SER A 111 11.85 -2.12 -5.79
N GLY A 112 12.39 -1.69 -4.65
CA GLY A 112 13.84 -1.62 -4.47
C GLY A 112 14.48 -3.01 -4.46
N LEU A 113 13.83 -3.99 -3.81
CA LEU A 113 14.26 -5.38 -3.81
C LEU A 113 14.19 -5.99 -5.23
N SER A 114 13.15 -5.68 -6.01
CA SER A 114 13.03 -6.07 -7.42
C SER A 114 14.13 -5.46 -8.28
N ALA A 115 14.40 -4.16 -8.12
CA ALA A 115 15.50 -3.49 -8.83
C ALA A 115 16.84 -4.15 -8.53
N ALA A 116 17.15 -4.39 -7.25
CA ALA A 116 18.36 -5.08 -6.84
C ALA A 116 18.45 -6.49 -7.44
N HIS A 117 17.34 -7.23 -7.47
CA HIS A 117 17.29 -8.57 -8.05
C HIS A 117 17.65 -8.54 -9.53
N HIS A 118 17.02 -7.66 -10.30
CA HIS A 118 17.27 -7.53 -11.74
C HIS A 118 18.69 -7.02 -12.03
N LEU A 119 19.21 -6.07 -11.25
CA LEU A 119 20.60 -5.62 -11.38
C LEU A 119 21.61 -6.75 -11.17
N LEU A 120 21.47 -7.53 -10.09
CA LEU A 120 22.39 -8.63 -9.78
C LEU A 120 22.22 -9.83 -10.70
N ARG A 121 21.06 -10.00 -11.34
CA ARG A 121 20.88 -11.00 -12.39
C ARG A 121 21.73 -10.67 -13.63
N GLU A 122 21.76 -9.39 -14.03
CA GLU A 122 22.49 -8.94 -15.22
C GLU A 122 23.97 -8.63 -14.93
N ARG A 123 24.30 -8.21 -13.70
CA ARG A 123 25.67 -7.96 -13.23
C ARG A 123 25.90 -8.63 -11.86
N PRO A 124 26.18 -9.95 -11.82
CA PRO A 124 26.30 -10.73 -10.58
C PRO A 124 27.34 -10.23 -9.58
N ARG A 125 28.37 -9.54 -10.08
CA ARG A 125 29.49 -9.01 -9.29
C ARG A 125 29.34 -7.55 -8.87
N ALA A 126 28.23 -6.89 -9.24
CA ALA A 126 28.03 -5.49 -8.93
C ALA A 126 27.95 -5.25 -7.41
N ARG A 127 28.61 -4.20 -6.95
CA ARG A 127 28.51 -3.68 -5.58
C ARG A 127 27.23 -2.87 -5.48
N LEU A 128 26.26 -3.39 -4.73
CA LEU A 128 24.96 -2.77 -4.55
C LEU A 128 24.75 -2.36 -3.09
N LEU A 129 24.24 -1.15 -2.87
CA LEU A 129 23.78 -0.66 -1.57
C LEU A 129 22.27 -0.41 -1.61
N ILE A 130 21.55 -0.87 -0.59
CA ILE A 130 20.15 -0.48 -0.33
C ILE A 130 20.11 0.39 0.92
N LEU A 131 19.63 1.64 0.78
CA LEU A 131 19.33 2.54 1.88
C LEU A 131 17.85 2.44 2.24
N GLU A 132 17.53 2.07 3.48
CA GLU A 132 16.17 1.97 4.00
C GLU A 132 16.00 2.85 5.24
N ALA A 133 14.94 3.67 5.25
CA ALA A 133 14.65 4.57 6.36
C ALA A 133 14.10 3.83 7.58
N ALA A 134 13.39 2.71 7.36
CA ALA A 134 12.86 1.85 8.41
C ALA A 134 13.93 0.89 8.98
N PRO A 135 13.70 0.30 10.17
CA PRO A 135 14.56 -0.75 10.72
C PRO A 135 14.44 -2.09 9.98
N VAL A 136 13.43 -2.25 9.12
CA VAL A 136 13.14 -3.48 8.40
C VAL A 136 12.83 -3.22 6.93
N LEU A 137 13.23 -4.15 6.07
CA LEU A 137 12.93 -4.14 4.64
C LEU A 137 11.50 -4.66 4.39
N GLY A 138 10.94 -4.33 3.22
CA GLY A 138 9.62 -4.79 2.76
C GLY A 138 8.63 -3.66 2.49
N GLY A 139 8.80 -2.50 3.12
CA GLY A 139 7.92 -1.34 2.95
C GLY A 139 6.45 -1.69 3.27
N ASN A 140 5.52 -1.35 2.38
CA ASN A 140 4.10 -1.67 2.54
C ASN A 140 3.78 -3.18 2.47
N ALA A 141 4.71 -4.03 2.04
CA ALA A 141 4.60 -5.48 2.14
C ALA A 141 5.02 -5.94 3.55
N GLY A 142 4.37 -5.38 4.57
CA GLY A 142 4.64 -5.66 5.98
C GLY A 142 3.76 -6.79 6.53
N ARG A 143 4.24 -7.43 7.60
CA ARG A 143 3.47 -8.40 8.39
C ARG A 143 3.69 -8.19 9.88
N ASP A 144 2.73 -8.66 10.67
CA ASP A 144 2.85 -8.80 12.11
C ASP A 144 2.62 -10.27 12.48
N ASP A 145 3.57 -10.82 13.23
CA ASP A 145 3.55 -12.18 13.78
C ASP A 145 3.76 -12.18 15.30
N ALA A 146 3.64 -11.02 15.93
CA ALA A 146 3.88 -10.89 17.36
C ALA A 146 2.71 -11.46 18.19
N PRO A 147 2.98 -12.20 19.27
CA PRO A 147 1.94 -12.67 20.18
C PRO A 147 1.10 -11.48 20.72
N PRO A 148 -0.24 -11.67 20.90
CA PRO A 148 -0.96 -12.93 20.86
C PRO A 148 -1.61 -13.28 19.50
N LEU A 149 -1.13 -12.73 18.37
CA LEU A 149 -1.56 -13.19 17.05
C LEU A 149 -1.22 -14.70 16.88
N PRO A 150 -2.17 -15.55 16.42
CA PRO A 150 -1.93 -16.98 16.23
C PRO A 150 -1.13 -17.33 14.97
N SER A 151 -1.00 -16.41 14.02
CA SER A 151 -0.29 -16.59 12.76
C SER A 151 0.21 -15.24 12.23
N PRO A 152 1.14 -15.22 11.25
CA PRO A 152 1.48 -13.99 10.55
C PRO A 152 0.26 -13.40 9.83
N ALA A 153 0.04 -12.10 9.98
CA ALA A 153 -1.01 -11.35 9.31
C ALA A 153 -0.44 -10.13 8.58
N SER A 154 -1.04 -9.75 7.46
CA SER A 154 -0.59 -8.56 6.73
C SER A 154 -0.85 -7.30 7.55
N THR A 155 0.00 -6.28 7.38
CA THR A 155 -0.25 -4.94 7.91
C THR A 155 -0.79 -3.98 6.84
N ALA A 156 -0.71 -4.38 5.56
CA ALA A 156 -1.22 -3.63 4.42
C ALA A 156 -1.50 -4.62 3.25
N GLY A 157 -0.54 -4.85 2.34
CA GLY A 157 -0.77 -5.66 1.14
C GLY A 157 -1.18 -7.12 1.43
N ALA A 158 -2.34 -7.54 0.97
CA ALA A 158 -2.94 -8.84 1.32
C ALA A 158 -2.66 -9.96 0.32
N TYR A 159 -2.62 -9.68 -0.97
CA TYR A 159 -2.55 -10.69 -2.03
C TYR A 159 -1.75 -10.19 -3.25
N GLY A 160 -1.42 -11.10 -4.15
CA GLY A 160 -0.92 -10.81 -5.49
C GLY A 160 -1.81 -11.45 -6.56
N ALA A 161 -1.61 -11.04 -7.81
CA ALA A 161 -2.30 -11.56 -8.97
C ALA A 161 -1.40 -12.50 -9.79
N ALA A 162 -2.02 -13.50 -10.41
CA ALA A 162 -1.36 -14.41 -11.32
C ALA A 162 -0.63 -13.62 -12.42
N PRO A 163 0.57 -14.07 -12.80
CA PRO A 163 1.43 -13.28 -13.67
C PRO A 163 0.81 -13.09 -15.06
N SER A 164 0.61 -11.83 -15.43
CA SER A 164 0.12 -11.37 -16.74
C SER A 164 1.17 -11.46 -17.84
N ALA A 165 2.46 -11.47 -17.49
CA ALA A 165 3.58 -11.46 -18.42
C ALA A 165 4.67 -12.48 -18.05
N ASP A 166 5.43 -12.93 -19.06
CA ASP A 166 6.49 -13.94 -18.88
C ASP A 166 7.62 -13.48 -17.96
N TRP A 167 7.96 -12.19 -17.99
CA TRP A 167 8.99 -11.66 -17.09
C TRP A 167 8.58 -11.76 -15.62
N LEU A 168 7.28 -11.62 -15.31
CA LEU A 168 6.74 -11.73 -13.96
C LEU A 168 6.70 -13.21 -13.53
N ARG A 169 6.34 -14.13 -14.45
CA ARG A 169 6.50 -15.58 -14.24
C ARG A 169 7.93 -15.94 -13.87
N GLN A 170 8.91 -15.40 -14.60
CA GLN A 170 10.33 -15.62 -14.36
C GLN A 170 10.76 -15.05 -13.01
N PHE A 171 10.30 -13.85 -12.65
CA PHE A 171 10.57 -13.25 -11.35
C PHE A 171 10.03 -14.12 -10.21
N TYR A 172 8.75 -14.50 -10.25
CA TYR A 172 8.14 -15.37 -9.24
C TYR A 172 8.87 -16.71 -9.11
N ARG A 173 9.22 -17.36 -10.22
CA ARG A 173 10.03 -18.59 -10.19
C ARG A 173 11.40 -18.38 -9.55
N ALA A 174 12.07 -17.25 -9.83
CA ALA A 174 13.41 -16.97 -9.30
C ALA A 174 13.45 -16.72 -7.80
N ILE A 175 12.29 -16.42 -7.18
CA ILE A 175 12.13 -16.23 -5.74
C ILE A 175 11.26 -17.33 -5.10
N ASP A 176 11.07 -18.45 -5.79
CA ASP A 176 10.27 -19.60 -5.34
C ASP A 176 8.81 -19.26 -4.99
N VAL A 177 8.20 -18.26 -5.63
CA VAL A 177 6.76 -17.99 -5.51
C VAL A 177 6.00 -18.95 -6.42
N ASP A 178 5.27 -19.88 -5.82
CA ASP A 178 4.34 -20.77 -6.51
C ASP A 178 2.92 -20.23 -6.39
N TRP A 179 2.55 -19.33 -7.30
CA TRP A 179 1.22 -18.68 -7.28
C TRP A 179 0.07 -19.66 -7.56
N LEU A 180 0.32 -20.80 -8.21
CA LEU A 180 -0.72 -21.81 -8.47
C LEU A 180 -1.03 -22.57 -7.18
N ALA A 181 0.00 -23.05 -6.48
CA ALA A 181 -0.17 -23.72 -5.20
C ALA A 181 -0.72 -22.80 -4.11
N GLN A 182 -0.55 -21.49 -4.26
CA GLN A 182 -1.02 -20.47 -3.32
C GLN A 182 -2.28 -19.72 -3.81
N SER A 183 -2.89 -20.19 -4.89
CA SER A 183 -4.16 -19.63 -5.37
C SER A 183 -5.22 -19.71 -4.26
N VAL A 184 -5.99 -18.63 -4.09
CA VAL A 184 -6.99 -18.56 -3.02
C VAL A 184 -8.09 -19.58 -3.30
N PRO A 185 -8.33 -20.56 -2.42
CA PRO A 185 -9.40 -21.52 -2.61
C PRO A 185 -10.75 -20.91 -2.24
N GLY A 186 -11.79 -21.27 -2.99
CA GLY A 186 -13.14 -20.80 -2.75
C GLY A 186 -13.79 -21.34 -1.46
N PRO A 187 -14.80 -20.66 -0.89
CA PRO A 187 -15.35 -19.37 -1.35
C PRO A 187 -14.35 -18.23 -1.21
N GLU A 188 -14.27 -17.37 -2.22
CA GLU A 188 -13.25 -16.31 -2.27
C GLU A 188 -13.78 -15.01 -1.67
N SER A 189 -14.64 -14.30 -2.40
CA SER A 189 -15.17 -12.98 -2.01
C SER A 189 -16.66 -13.07 -1.68
N SER A 190 -17.04 -12.60 -0.49
CA SER A 190 -18.44 -12.59 -0.01
C SER A 190 -18.85 -11.18 0.40
N PHE A 191 -20.09 -10.81 0.12
CA PHE A 191 -20.62 -9.48 0.44
C PHE A 191 -21.81 -9.60 1.39
N TYR A 192 -21.81 -8.76 2.43
CA TYR A 192 -22.94 -8.64 3.35
C TYR A 192 -23.92 -7.60 2.84
N PHE A 193 -25.14 -8.04 2.59
CA PHE A 193 -26.22 -7.19 2.09
C PHE A 193 -27.17 -6.85 3.23
N ASP A 194 -27.34 -5.55 3.44
CA ASP A 194 -28.43 -5.02 4.24
C ASP A 194 -28.85 -3.61 3.79
N GLN A 195 -29.56 -2.87 4.63
CA GLN A 195 -30.03 -1.51 4.39
C GLN A 195 -28.94 -0.49 4.00
N PHE A 196 -27.65 -0.81 4.19
CA PHE A 196 -26.55 0.06 3.76
C PHE A 196 -26.02 -0.32 2.37
N ALA A 197 -26.37 -1.50 1.86
CA ALA A 197 -26.00 -1.90 0.50
C ALA A 197 -26.73 -1.01 -0.53
N PRO A 198 -26.02 -0.56 -1.59
CA PRO A 198 -26.62 0.30 -2.60
C PRO A 198 -27.88 -0.33 -3.20
N GLY A 199 -28.98 0.42 -3.21
CA GLY A 199 -30.23 0.00 -3.85
C GLY A 199 -31.12 -0.93 -3.00
N LEU A 200 -30.71 -1.31 -1.79
CA LEU A 200 -31.54 -2.13 -0.90
C LEU A 200 -32.26 -1.29 0.16
N GLY A 201 -33.53 -1.65 0.41
CA GLY A 201 -34.34 -1.09 1.50
C GLY A 201 -34.14 -1.83 2.82
N VAL A 202 -34.85 -1.36 3.84
CA VAL A 202 -34.90 -2.02 5.17
C VAL A 202 -35.51 -3.42 5.02
N GLY A 203 -34.86 -4.46 5.57
CA GLY A 203 -35.38 -5.83 5.64
C GLY A 203 -34.58 -6.90 4.88
N ALA A 204 -33.75 -6.53 3.91
CA ALA A 204 -32.72 -7.45 3.38
C ALA A 204 -31.59 -7.55 4.41
N HIS A 205 -31.20 -8.76 4.82
CA HIS A 205 -30.08 -8.98 5.74
C HIS A 205 -29.45 -10.35 5.49
N GLY A 206 -28.18 -10.38 5.09
CA GLY A 206 -27.43 -11.64 5.01
C GLY A 206 -26.21 -11.60 4.09
N TRP A 207 -25.42 -12.66 4.17
CA TRP A 207 -24.27 -12.86 3.31
C TRP A 207 -24.69 -13.45 1.96
N ASN A 208 -24.21 -12.85 0.87
CA ASN A 208 -24.10 -13.52 -0.41
C ASN A 208 -22.69 -14.11 -0.49
N ILE A 209 -22.59 -15.43 -0.37
CA ILE A 209 -21.31 -16.15 -0.37
C ILE A 209 -20.81 -16.32 -1.80
N ASP A 210 -19.52 -16.08 -2.00
CA ASP A 210 -18.85 -16.29 -3.30
C ASP A 210 -19.43 -15.40 -4.42
N THR A 211 -19.62 -14.11 -4.12
CA THR A 211 -20.39 -13.12 -4.88
C THR A 211 -19.97 -12.97 -6.35
N PHE A 212 -18.69 -13.16 -6.64
CA PHE A 212 -18.15 -13.07 -8.00
C PHE A 212 -18.23 -14.38 -8.79
N GLU A 213 -18.56 -15.48 -8.12
CA GLU A 213 -18.75 -16.82 -8.71
C GLU A 213 -20.16 -17.33 -8.45
N ARG A 214 -20.32 -18.31 -7.55
CA ARG A 214 -21.58 -19.02 -7.30
C ARG A 214 -22.68 -18.11 -6.73
N GLY A 215 -22.29 -17.05 -6.04
CA GLY A 215 -23.18 -16.04 -5.47
C GLY A 215 -23.76 -15.06 -6.50
N ALA A 216 -23.14 -14.92 -7.68
CA ALA A 216 -23.49 -13.90 -8.67
C ALA A 216 -24.95 -13.99 -9.14
N ALA A 217 -25.46 -15.20 -9.37
CA ALA A 217 -26.85 -15.44 -9.78
C ALA A 217 -27.87 -15.18 -8.65
N HIS A 218 -27.40 -15.11 -7.41
CA HIS A 218 -28.20 -15.03 -6.18
C HIS A 218 -28.03 -13.68 -5.48
N LEU A 219 -27.57 -12.65 -6.20
CA LEU A 219 -27.56 -11.29 -5.70
C LEU A 219 -28.98 -10.87 -5.28
N PRO A 220 -29.15 -10.20 -4.12
CA PRO A 220 -30.46 -9.89 -3.55
C PRO A 220 -31.13 -8.67 -4.21
N TYR A 221 -31.03 -8.58 -5.54
CA TYR A 221 -31.61 -7.51 -6.35
C TYR A 221 -32.71 -8.02 -7.28
N ASP A 222 -33.52 -7.11 -7.82
CA ASP A 222 -34.48 -7.44 -8.86
C ASP A 222 -33.79 -7.99 -10.13
N ALA A 223 -34.59 -8.50 -11.07
CA ALA A 223 -34.07 -9.13 -12.28
C ALA A 223 -33.25 -8.15 -13.14
N ARG A 224 -33.69 -6.89 -13.24
CA ARG A 224 -33.01 -5.86 -14.05
C ARG A 224 -31.62 -5.55 -13.50
N LEU A 225 -31.51 -5.33 -12.20
CA LEU A 225 -30.22 -5.08 -11.56
C LEU A 225 -29.31 -6.31 -11.65
N ARG A 226 -29.84 -7.53 -11.52
CA ARG A 226 -29.06 -8.75 -11.73
C ARG A 226 -28.52 -8.88 -13.15
N GLU A 227 -29.27 -8.47 -14.17
CA GLU A 227 -28.78 -8.39 -15.56
C GLU A 227 -27.66 -7.35 -15.71
N ASP A 228 -27.77 -6.20 -15.05
CA ASP A 228 -26.72 -5.17 -15.05
C ASP A 228 -25.43 -5.67 -14.36
N PHE A 229 -25.54 -6.36 -13.23
CA PHE A 229 -24.39 -7.00 -12.58
C PHE A 229 -23.75 -8.07 -13.47
N ALA A 230 -24.56 -8.93 -14.09
CA ALA A 230 -24.05 -9.95 -15.01
C ALA A 230 -23.31 -9.32 -16.20
N ARG A 231 -23.86 -8.24 -16.77
CA ARG A 231 -23.23 -7.47 -17.86
C ARG A 231 -21.91 -6.85 -17.41
N ALA A 232 -21.87 -6.21 -16.25
CA ALA A 232 -20.65 -5.62 -15.70
C ALA A 232 -19.56 -6.68 -15.43
N PHE A 233 -19.92 -7.80 -14.78
CA PHE A 233 -18.97 -8.89 -14.49
C PHE A 233 -18.41 -9.50 -15.78
N ALA A 234 -19.26 -9.76 -16.77
CA ALA A 234 -18.83 -10.29 -18.07
C ALA A 234 -17.91 -9.30 -18.80
N ALA A 235 -18.26 -8.01 -18.83
CA ALA A 235 -17.44 -6.98 -19.49
C ALA A 235 -16.07 -6.83 -18.82
N ILE A 236 -16.00 -6.82 -17.49
CA ILE A 236 -14.73 -6.71 -16.76
C ILE A 236 -13.81 -7.92 -17.04
N ARG A 237 -14.36 -9.15 -17.02
CA ARG A 237 -13.60 -10.36 -17.38
C ARG A 237 -13.07 -10.28 -18.81
N ALA A 238 -13.94 -9.93 -19.76
CA ALA A 238 -13.57 -9.82 -21.17
C ALA A 238 -12.48 -8.76 -21.40
N LEU A 239 -12.51 -7.63 -20.68
CA LEU A 239 -11.46 -6.61 -20.76
C LEU A 239 -10.11 -7.09 -20.19
N GLY A 240 -10.15 -7.89 -19.12
CA GLY A 240 -8.96 -8.58 -18.61
C GLY A 240 -8.35 -9.52 -19.65
N GLU A 241 -9.18 -10.36 -20.29
CA GLU A 241 -8.75 -11.29 -21.34
C GLU A 241 -8.25 -10.58 -22.61
N LYS A 242 -8.77 -9.38 -22.91
CA LYS A 242 -8.41 -8.58 -24.07
C LYS A 242 -7.04 -7.90 -23.94
N GLY A 243 -6.40 -7.98 -22.78
CA GLY A 243 -5.04 -7.48 -22.59
C GLY A 243 -4.94 -6.22 -21.73
N LEU A 244 -5.85 -6.02 -20.77
CA LEU A 244 -5.53 -5.16 -19.62
C LEU A 244 -4.51 -5.86 -18.72
N ALA A 245 -3.47 -5.15 -18.33
CA ALA A 245 -2.37 -5.68 -17.55
C ALA A 245 -1.90 -4.69 -16.48
N ASP A 246 -1.25 -5.27 -15.47
CA ASP A 246 -0.48 -4.55 -14.46
C ASP A 246 0.94 -5.12 -14.45
N PRO A 247 2.00 -4.33 -14.70
CA PRO A 247 2.07 -2.88 -14.93
C PRO A 247 1.25 -2.37 -16.12
N ALA A 248 0.70 -1.16 -15.99
CA ALA A 248 -0.25 -0.60 -16.96
C ALA A 248 0.28 -0.49 -18.40
N ASP A 249 1.59 -0.24 -18.58
CA ASP A 249 2.18 -0.10 -19.92
C ASP A 249 2.22 -1.41 -20.72
N GLU A 250 2.08 -2.56 -20.05
CA GLU A 250 1.94 -3.87 -20.70
C GLU A 250 0.54 -4.07 -21.31
N SER A 251 -0.40 -3.16 -21.04
CA SER A 251 -1.76 -3.23 -21.58
C SER A 251 -1.80 -2.83 -23.06
N ASP A 252 -2.72 -3.42 -23.81
CA ASP A 252 -3.02 -3.03 -25.19
C ASP A 252 -3.33 -1.51 -25.26
N PRO A 253 -2.58 -0.70 -26.04
CA PRO A 253 -2.84 0.72 -26.21
C PRO A 253 -4.25 1.08 -26.69
N ALA A 254 -4.98 0.14 -27.32
CA ALA A 254 -6.39 0.33 -27.68
C ALA A 254 -7.32 0.49 -26.46
N LEU A 255 -6.85 0.16 -25.26
CA LEU A 255 -7.60 0.25 -24.01
C LEU A 255 -7.22 1.48 -23.16
N ASP A 256 -6.30 2.33 -23.64
CA ASP A 256 -5.79 3.47 -22.90
C ASP A 256 -6.90 4.48 -22.53
N ASP A 257 -7.92 4.62 -23.36
CA ASP A 257 -9.05 5.53 -23.12
C ASP A 257 -9.84 5.18 -21.84
N LEU A 258 -9.77 3.92 -21.36
CA LEU A 258 -10.33 3.54 -20.05
C LEU A 258 -9.65 4.28 -18.88
N SER A 259 -8.43 4.78 -19.07
CA SER A 259 -7.75 5.58 -18.06
C SER A 259 -8.27 7.02 -17.95
N SER A 260 -9.04 7.49 -18.95
CA SER A 260 -9.58 8.86 -19.03
C SER A 260 -10.96 9.02 -18.40
N VAL A 261 -11.60 7.92 -18.01
CA VAL A 261 -12.92 7.90 -17.37
C VAL A 261 -12.85 7.16 -16.04
N SER A 262 -13.76 7.46 -15.12
CA SER A 262 -13.85 6.70 -13.86
C SER A 262 -14.49 5.33 -14.09
N LEU A 263 -14.28 4.38 -13.16
CA LEU A 263 -14.99 3.09 -13.20
C LEU A 263 -16.50 3.31 -13.22
N ALA A 264 -17.02 4.22 -12.39
CA ALA A 264 -18.43 4.54 -12.35
C ALA A 264 -18.94 5.05 -13.72
N GLN A 265 -18.23 5.99 -14.33
CA GLN A 265 -18.60 6.51 -15.64
C GLN A 265 -18.58 5.42 -16.72
N HIS A 266 -17.59 4.52 -16.71
CA HIS A 266 -17.55 3.40 -17.65
C HIS A 266 -18.75 2.46 -17.48
N LEU A 267 -19.06 2.04 -16.25
CA LEU A 267 -20.18 1.15 -15.97
C LEU A 267 -21.52 1.79 -16.34
N GLU A 268 -21.72 3.06 -15.99
CA GLU A 268 -23.01 3.75 -16.18
C GLU A 268 -23.20 4.23 -17.62
N THR A 269 -22.18 4.84 -18.23
CA THR A 269 -22.31 5.47 -19.55
C THR A 269 -21.97 4.50 -20.68
N THR A 270 -20.90 3.71 -20.55
CA THR A 270 -20.47 2.79 -21.62
C THR A 270 -21.25 1.48 -21.58
N LEU A 271 -21.43 0.89 -20.39
CA LEU A 271 -22.17 -0.37 -20.26
C LEU A 271 -23.66 -0.17 -19.96
N GLY A 272 -24.12 1.06 -19.76
CA GLY A 272 -25.53 1.37 -19.49
C GLY A 272 -26.06 0.72 -18.21
N CYS A 273 -25.20 0.45 -17.23
CA CYS A 273 -25.61 -0.15 -15.95
C CYS A 273 -26.24 0.90 -15.04
N ASP A 274 -27.14 0.49 -14.17
CA ASP A 274 -27.62 1.33 -13.07
C ASP A 274 -26.46 1.75 -12.14
N ALA A 275 -26.53 2.97 -11.58
CA ALA A 275 -25.54 3.51 -10.64
C ALA A 275 -25.42 2.67 -9.35
N ILE A 276 -26.39 1.81 -9.04
CA ILE A 276 -26.25 0.80 -7.99
C ILE A 276 -25.05 -0.12 -8.24
N VAL A 277 -24.76 -0.48 -9.50
CA VAL A 277 -23.63 -1.35 -9.86
C VAL A 277 -22.28 -0.65 -9.60
N SER A 278 -22.14 0.63 -9.96
CA SER A 278 -20.91 1.39 -9.69
C SER A 278 -20.71 1.62 -8.18
N ARG A 279 -21.79 1.89 -7.45
CA ARG A 279 -21.78 2.03 -5.98
C ARG A 279 -21.47 0.71 -5.28
N PHE A 280 -21.88 -0.42 -5.83
CA PHE A 280 -21.48 -1.73 -5.32
C PHE A 280 -19.95 -1.89 -5.37
N PHE A 281 -19.31 -1.57 -6.49
CA PHE A 281 -17.86 -1.66 -6.63
C PHE A 281 -17.07 -0.66 -5.77
N THR A 282 -17.73 0.38 -5.22
CA THR A 282 -17.07 1.32 -4.31
C THR A 282 -16.50 0.64 -3.06
N ALA A 283 -17.14 -0.42 -2.55
CA ALA A 283 -16.61 -1.17 -1.40
C ALA A 283 -15.22 -1.78 -1.71
N TYR A 284 -15.03 -2.25 -2.95
CA TYR A 284 -13.75 -2.78 -3.42
C TYR A 284 -12.74 -1.66 -3.68
N THR A 285 -13.10 -0.65 -4.47
CA THR A 285 -12.13 0.38 -4.87
C THR A 285 -11.63 1.20 -3.68
N LEU A 286 -12.43 1.33 -2.62
CA LEU A 286 -12.04 2.01 -1.39
C LEU A 286 -10.83 1.35 -0.72
N THR A 287 -10.74 0.03 -0.76
CA THR A 287 -9.67 -0.74 -0.09
C THR A 287 -8.51 -1.04 -1.04
N ALA A 288 -8.78 -1.20 -2.33
CA ALA A 288 -7.77 -1.47 -3.36
C ALA A 288 -7.03 -0.21 -3.86
N PHE A 289 -7.69 0.95 -3.88
CA PHE A 289 -7.13 2.20 -4.44
C PHE A 289 -7.25 3.40 -3.51
N GLY A 290 -7.89 3.24 -2.35
CA GLY A 290 -8.15 4.34 -1.44
C GLY A 290 -9.05 5.40 -2.06
N GLY A 291 -10.05 5.03 -2.87
CA GLY A 291 -11.01 5.95 -3.52
C GLY A 291 -12.28 5.23 -4.00
N THR A 292 -13.35 5.98 -4.23
CA THR A 292 -14.62 5.41 -4.74
C THR A 292 -14.55 5.05 -6.23
N ALA A 293 -15.52 4.29 -6.75
CA ALA A 293 -15.60 3.95 -8.16
C ALA A 293 -15.69 5.19 -9.08
N ALA A 294 -16.17 6.33 -8.55
CA ALA A 294 -16.21 7.60 -9.28
C ALA A 294 -14.87 8.36 -9.25
N GLN A 295 -13.95 8.01 -8.35
CA GLN A 295 -12.67 8.70 -8.15
C GLN A 295 -11.48 7.96 -8.76
N VAL A 296 -11.64 6.70 -9.15
CA VAL A 296 -10.58 5.84 -9.70
C VAL A 296 -10.84 5.62 -11.18
N ASN A 297 -9.79 5.71 -12.01
CA ASN A 297 -9.91 5.46 -13.45
C ASN A 297 -10.32 3.99 -13.75
N ALA A 298 -11.09 3.80 -14.82
CA ALA A 298 -11.63 2.48 -15.17
C ALA A 298 -10.52 1.48 -15.52
N HIS A 299 -9.46 1.89 -16.21
CA HIS A 299 -8.34 1.00 -16.57
C HIS A 299 -7.75 0.29 -15.34
N SER A 300 -7.34 1.06 -14.34
CA SER A 300 -6.72 0.51 -13.12
C SER A 300 -7.70 -0.35 -12.35
N ALA A 301 -8.94 0.12 -12.17
CA ALA A 301 -9.95 -0.61 -11.40
C ALA A 301 -10.35 -1.94 -12.06
N ILE A 302 -10.56 -1.94 -13.37
CA ILE A 302 -10.93 -3.15 -14.14
C ILE A 302 -9.80 -4.17 -14.14
N THR A 303 -8.53 -3.74 -14.18
CA THR A 303 -7.37 -4.66 -14.12
C THR A 303 -7.34 -5.45 -12.80
N PHE A 304 -7.65 -4.80 -11.68
CA PHE A 304 -7.75 -5.46 -10.39
C PHE A 304 -9.00 -6.36 -10.31
N LEU A 305 -10.16 -5.81 -10.70
CA LEU A 305 -11.44 -6.53 -10.64
C LEU A 305 -11.48 -7.74 -11.58
N SER A 306 -10.79 -7.71 -12.72
CA SER A 306 -10.71 -8.87 -13.62
C SER A 306 -10.02 -10.05 -12.96
N SER A 307 -9.04 -9.79 -12.09
CA SER A 307 -8.40 -10.82 -11.27
C SER A 307 -9.36 -11.33 -10.19
N GLU A 308 -10.00 -10.43 -9.43
CA GLU A 308 -11.00 -10.82 -8.40
C GLU A 308 -12.18 -11.63 -8.95
N LEU A 309 -12.59 -11.34 -10.17
CA LEU A 309 -13.64 -12.08 -10.84
C LEU A 309 -13.11 -13.44 -11.31
N THR A 310 -11.84 -13.57 -11.67
CA THR A 310 -11.29 -14.78 -12.29
C THR A 310 -10.71 -15.75 -11.27
N ARG A 311 -11.39 -16.90 -11.09
CA ARG A 311 -10.95 -17.96 -10.18
C ARG A 311 -9.50 -18.34 -10.37
N GLY A 312 -8.77 -18.45 -9.26
CA GLY A 312 -7.37 -18.89 -9.26
C GLY A 312 -6.40 -17.87 -9.86
N SER A 313 -6.86 -16.66 -10.15
CA SER A 313 -5.98 -15.57 -10.58
C SER A 313 -5.49 -14.70 -9.42
N VAL A 314 -6.00 -14.89 -8.21
CA VAL A 314 -5.49 -14.26 -6.98
C VAL A 314 -4.80 -15.32 -6.10
N PHE A 315 -3.67 -14.96 -5.51
CA PHE A 315 -2.92 -15.81 -4.60
C PHE A 315 -2.44 -15.04 -3.37
N THR A 316 -2.23 -15.73 -2.26
CA THR A 316 -1.73 -15.12 -1.02
C THR A 316 -0.89 -16.09 -0.19
N TYR A 317 -0.21 -15.58 0.83
CA TYR A 317 0.56 -16.32 1.82
C TYR A 317 0.16 -15.87 3.23
N PRO A 318 0.47 -16.64 4.29
CA PRO A 318 0.46 -16.12 5.64
C PRO A 318 1.32 -14.85 5.76
N GLY A 319 0.72 -13.74 6.21
CA GLY A 319 1.36 -12.42 6.20
C GLY A 319 1.23 -11.64 4.88
N GLY A 320 0.42 -12.13 3.95
CA GLY A 320 0.11 -11.46 2.67
C GLY A 320 1.32 -11.26 1.77
N THR A 321 1.44 -10.08 1.18
CA THR A 321 2.51 -9.77 0.21
C THR A 321 3.90 -9.68 0.85
N SER A 322 4.01 -9.65 2.18
CA SER A 322 5.29 -9.65 2.88
C SER A 322 6.15 -10.88 2.56
N GLU A 323 5.53 -12.01 2.26
CA GLU A 323 6.26 -13.24 1.93
C GLU A 323 7.02 -13.09 0.61
N ILE A 324 6.49 -12.33 -0.36
CA ILE A 324 7.17 -12.01 -1.62
C ILE A 324 8.41 -11.15 -1.34
N ALA A 325 8.31 -10.17 -0.44
CA ALA A 325 9.46 -9.35 -0.02
C ALA A 325 10.55 -10.21 0.64
N ARG A 326 10.16 -11.09 1.57
CA ARG A 326 11.09 -11.96 2.31
C ARG A 326 11.79 -12.96 1.39
N ARG A 327 11.07 -13.54 0.43
CA ARG A 327 11.64 -14.44 -0.58
C ARG A 327 12.61 -13.71 -1.50
N THR A 328 12.27 -12.51 -1.95
CA THR A 328 13.17 -11.68 -2.75
C THR A 328 14.44 -11.33 -1.96
N LEU A 329 14.30 -10.93 -0.70
CA LEU A 329 15.43 -10.64 0.19
C LEU A 329 16.32 -11.88 0.38
N ARG A 330 15.73 -13.05 0.65
CA ARG A 330 16.47 -14.31 0.77
C ARG A 330 17.28 -14.60 -0.50
N ARG A 331 16.65 -14.45 -1.67
CA ARG A 331 17.31 -14.64 -2.97
C ARG A 331 18.47 -13.68 -3.20
N LEU A 332 18.35 -12.43 -2.73
CA LEU A 332 19.41 -11.42 -2.79
C LEU A 332 20.57 -11.74 -1.83
N THR A 333 20.30 -12.21 -0.63
CA THR A 333 21.36 -12.60 0.32
C THR A 333 22.18 -13.82 -0.16
N GLN A 334 21.67 -14.54 -1.16
CA GLN A 334 22.30 -15.71 -1.78
C GLN A 334 22.92 -15.40 -3.15
N SER A 335 23.02 -14.13 -3.57
CA SER A 335 23.72 -13.77 -4.81
C SER A 335 25.25 -13.90 -4.67
N GLU A 336 25.97 -13.91 -5.80
CA GLU A 336 27.44 -13.96 -5.83
C GLU A 336 28.07 -12.80 -5.03
N THR A 337 27.54 -11.59 -5.24
CA THR A 337 27.83 -10.42 -4.39
C THR A 337 26.53 -9.98 -3.71
N PRO A 338 26.27 -10.37 -2.45
CA PRO A 338 25.10 -9.91 -1.70
C PRO A 338 25.07 -8.37 -1.56
N PRO A 339 23.90 -7.73 -1.67
CA PRO A 339 23.78 -6.30 -1.40
C PRO A 339 24.22 -5.93 0.02
N HIS A 340 24.78 -4.74 0.16
CA HIS A 340 24.88 -4.07 1.44
C HIS A 340 23.52 -3.46 1.79
N PHE A 341 23.07 -3.64 3.03
CA PHE A 341 21.81 -3.09 3.53
C PHE A 341 22.10 -2.11 4.67
N GLU A 342 21.70 -0.86 4.50
CA GLU A 342 21.78 0.17 5.54
C GLU A 342 20.36 0.55 5.93
N THR A 343 19.96 0.15 7.13
CA THR A 343 18.64 0.44 7.70
C THR A 343 18.71 1.65 8.63
N ASN A 344 17.56 2.23 8.96
CA ASN A 344 17.48 3.48 9.73
C ASN A 344 18.25 4.65 9.04
N ALA A 345 18.42 4.55 7.72
CA ALA A 345 19.18 5.47 6.88
C ALA A 345 18.21 6.25 5.97
N THR A 346 17.87 7.47 6.37
CA THR A 346 16.92 8.29 5.62
C THR A 346 17.65 9.12 4.58
N ALA A 347 17.48 8.79 3.30
CA ALA A 347 17.99 9.62 2.21
C ALA A 347 17.32 11.00 2.20
N LEU A 348 18.10 12.05 1.97
CA LEU A 348 17.66 13.45 2.05
C LEU A 348 17.78 14.18 0.73
N ARG A 349 18.88 13.94 0.00
CA ARG A 349 19.21 14.66 -1.23
C ARG A 349 20.12 13.83 -2.11
N ILE A 350 19.89 13.88 -3.43
CA ILE A 350 20.75 13.26 -4.43
C ILE A 350 21.43 14.35 -5.25
N GLU A 351 22.75 14.35 -5.29
CA GLU A 351 23.54 15.34 -6.02
C GLU A 351 24.21 14.68 -7.22
N ALA A 352 23.86 15.12 -8.42
CA ALA A 352 24.49 14.63 -9.65
C ALA A 352 25.96 15.06 -9.73
N MET A 353 26.81 14.15 -10.20
CA MET A 353 28.25 14.33 -10.36
C MET A 353 28.68 13.89 -11.76
N ALA A 354 29.92 14.21 -12.16
CA ALA A 354 30.42 13.93 -13.51
C ALA A 354 30.41 12.43 -13.89
N ARG A 355 30.57 11.51 -12.92
CA ARG A 355 30.64 10.06 -13.16
C ARG A 355 29.62 9.25 -12.34
N GLY A 356 28.54 9.87 -11.90
CA GLY A 356 27.54 9.22 -11.03
C GLY A 356 26.78 10.24 -10.20
N ALA A 357 26.31 9.85 -9.03
CA ALA A 357 25.70 10.78 -8.08
C ALA A 357 26.05 10.39 -6.64
N SER A 358 25.96 11.37 -5.75
CA SER A 358 26.07 11.13 -4.31
C SER A 358 24.71 11.26 -3.65
N VAL A 359 24.50 10.50 -2.58
CA VAL A 359 23.31 10.55 -1.74
C VAL A 359 23.73 11.06 -0.37
N VAL A 360 23.12 12.16 0.06
CA VAL A 360 23.19 12.62 1.45
C VAL A 360 22.06 11.94 2.22
N TYR A 361 22.39 11.26 3.31
CA TYR A 361 21.43 10.57 4.17
C TYR A 361 21.69 10.83 5.66
N PHE A 362 20.66 10.66 6.48
CA PHE A 362 20.75 10.79 7.94
C PHE A 362 20.63 9.42 8.59
N GLN A 363 21.58 9.09 9.47
CA GLN A 363 21.62 7.84 10.24
C GLN A 363 22.36 8.12 11.55
N ASP A 364 21.85 7.57 12.66
CA ASP A 364 22.47 7.65 13.99
C ASP A 364 22.86 9.08 14.43
N GLY A 365 21.97 10.05 14.16
CA GLY A 365 22.18 11.43 14.56
C GLY A 365 23.16 12.22 13.68
N ARG A 366 23.65 11.64 12.58
CA ARG A 366 24.69 12.22 11.73
C ARG A 366 24.27 12.26 10.27
N PHE A 367 24.81 13.24 9.54
CA PHE A 367 24.68 13.33 8.09
C PHE A 367 25.86 12.61 7.44
N HIS A 368 25.53 11.76 6.48
CA HIS A 368 26.50 10.97 5.73
C HIS A 368 26.33 11.22 4.24
N ARG A 369 27.40 11.03 3.47
CA ARG A 369 27.41 11.08 2.01
C ARG A 369 27.96 9.77 1.48
N ILE A 370 27.27 9.19 0.50
CA ILE A 370 27.74 7.99 -0.19
C ILE A 370 27.63 8.17 -1.70
N PHE A 371 28.62 7.66 -2.45
CA PHE A 371 28.67 7.77 -3.91
C PHE A 371 28.23 6.46 -4.59
N GLY A 372 27.47 6.60 -5.68
CA GLY A 372 27.13 5.51 -6.58
C GLY A 372 27.16 5.91 -8.05
N GLU A 373 27.54 4.99 -8.93
CA GLU A 373 27.54 5.25 -10.39
C GLU A 373 26.12 5.46 -10.93
N ARG A 374 25.15 4.73 -10.37
CA ARG A 374 23.71 4.84 -10.67
C ARG A 374 22.89 4.82 -9.39
N ILE A 375 21.90 5.72 -9.31
CA ILE A 375 20.99 5.83 -8.17
C ILE A 375 19.58 5.44 -8.62
N ILE A 376 19.01 4.44 -7.97
CA ILE A 376 17.62 4.01 -8.17
C ILE A 376 16.78 4.55 -7.02
N VAL A 377 15.82 5.43 -7.31
CA VAL A 377 14.90 6.01 -6.34
C VAL A 377 13.63 5.16 -6.27
N ALA A 378 13.61 4.20 -5.35
CA ALA A 378 12.47 3.31 -5.07
C ALA A 378 11.57 3.81 -3.91
N ALA A 379 11.82 5.02 -3.40
CA ALA A 379 11.01 5.66 -2.37
C ALA A 379 9.61 6.07 -2.87
N PRO A 380 8.61 6.22 -1.98
CA PRO A 380 7.29 6.77 -2.34
C PRO A 380 7.38 8.17 -2.97
N ALA A 381 6.41 8.53 -3.82
CA ALA A 381 6.42 9.78 -4.60
C ALA A 381 6.62 11.03 -3.72
N GLN A 382 6.03 11.03 -2.53
CA GLN A 382 6.12 12.13 -1.56
C GLN A 382 7.56 12.34 -1.11
N SER A 383 8.36 11.28 -0.98
CA SER A 383 9.77 11.36 -0.62
C SER A 383 10.64 11.60 -1.86
N ALA A 384 10.40 10.84 -2.94
CA ALA A 384 11.19 10.88 -4.17
C ALA A 384 11.31 12.30 -4.75
N ARG A 385 10.22 13.09 -4.76
CA ARG A 385 10.23 14.47 -5.24
C ARG A 385 11.16 15.40 -4.45
N HIS A 386 11.31 15.18 -3.14
CA HIS A 386 12.18 16.02 -2.30
C HIS A 386 13.66 15.71 -2.53
N LEU A 387 14.00 14.42 -2.75
CA LEU A 387 15.37 13.99 -3.04
C LEU A 387 16.00 14.69 -4.25
N VAL A 388 15.16 15.02 -5.25
CA VAL A 388 15.56 15.64 -6.53
C VAL A 388 14.97 17.03 -6.76
N ALA A 389 14.42 17.68 -5.73
CA ALA A 389 13.67 18.94 -5.89
C ALA A 389 14.50 20.05 -6.56
N HIS A 390 15.80 20.11 -6.25
CA HIS A 390 16.75 21.07 -6.80
C HIS A 390 17.19 20.77 -8.25
N LEU A 391 16.92 19.56 -8.74
CA LEU A 391 17.16 19.14 -10.13
C LEU A 391 15.89 19.23 -10.99
N SER A 392 14.75 19.58 -10.38
CA SER A 392 13.44 19.54 -11.06
C SER A 392 13.12 20.87 -11.75
N ASP A 393 12.84 20.78 -13.05
CA ASP A 393 12.27 21.88 -13.83
C ASP A 393 10.79 22.13 -13.50
N GLY A 394 10.19 23.14 -14.14
CA GLY A 394 8.79 23.51 -13.93
C GLY A 394 7.81 22.39 -14.29
N ALA A 395 8.06 21.68 -15.40
CA ALA A 395 7.19 20.60 -15.86
C ALA A 395 7.19 19.42 -14.88
N ARG A 396 8.37 19.00 -14.42
CA ARG A 396 8.52 17.94 -13.41
C ARG A 396 7.87 18.33 -12.09
N LYS A 397 8.06 19.58 -11.62
CA LYS A 397 7.41 20.08 -10.40
C LYS A 397 5.88 20.04 -10.51
N ALA A 398 5.33 20.47 -11.65
CA ALA A 398 3.89 20.40 -11.91
C ALA A 398 3.38 18.96 -12.03
N ALA A 399 4.16 18.04 -12.60
CA ALA A 399 3.79 16.63 -12.67
C ALA A 399 3.76 15.96 -11.29
N TRP A 400 4.69 16.31 -10.39
CA TRP A 400 4.71 15.78 -9.02
C TRP A 400 3.48 16.17 -8.17
N THR A 401 2.75 17.24 -8.52
CA THR A 401 1.52 17.63 -7.78
C THR A 401 0.32 16.72 -8.09
N GLN A 402 0.40 15.93 -9.17
CA GLN A 402 -0.67 15.03 -9.61
C GLN A 402 -0.58 13.63 -8.98
N PHE A 403 0.34 13.42 -8.03
CA PHE A 403 0.45 12.16 -7.30
C PHE A 403 -0.38 12.23 -6.02
N HIS A 404 -1.41 11.39 -5.96
CA HIS A 404 -2.36 11.37 -4.86
C HIS A 404 -2.18 10.07 -4.05
N ALA A 405 -1.79 10.20 -2.78
CA ALA A 405 -1.79 9.07 -1.86
C ALA A 405 -2.90 9.22 -0.82
N ALA A 406 -3.79 8.25 -0.80
CA ALA A 406 -4.85 8.16 0.17
C ALA A 406 -4.29 7.62 1.51
N PRO A 407 -4.68 8.21 2.65
CA PRO A 407 -4.49 7.60 3.95
C PRO A 407 -5.37 6.37 4.10
N LEU A 408 -4.86 5.31 4.71
CA LEU A 408 -5.64 4.11 5.01
C LEU A 408 -5.38 3.61 6.43
N VAL A 409 -6.33 2.83 6.93
CA VAL A 409 -6.23 2.12 8.19
C VAL A 409 -6.40 0.63 7.95
N THR A 410 -5.63 -0.19 8.65
CA THR A 410 -5.82 -1.64 8.71
C THR A 410 -5.88 -2.08 10.16
N ALA A 411 -6.57 -3.18 10.44
CA ALA A 411 -6.60 -3.75 11.79
C ALA A 411 -6.54 -5.27 11.76
N ASN A 412 -5.64 -5.87 12.54
CA ASN A 412 -5.61 -7.29 12.80
C ASN A 412 -6.41 -7.59 14.07
N VAL A 413 -7.53 -8.28 13.92
CA VAL A 413 -8.41 -8.72 15.02
C VAL A 413 -8.25 -10.22 15.19
N ALA A 414 -7.58 -10.64 16.26
CA ALA A 414 -7.39 -12.06 16.57
C ALA A 414 -8.60 -12.59 17.34
N LEU A 415 -9.20 -13.66 16.82
CA LEU A 415 -10.30 -14.37 17.45
C LEU A 415 -9.78 -15.61 18.21
N ARG A 416 -10.48 -15.97 19.28
CA ARG A 416 -10.21 -17.20 20.04
C ARG A 416 -10.54 -18.45 19.24
N ARG A 417 -11.55 -18.38 18.37
CA ARG A 417 -12.06 -19.48 17.55
C ARG A 417 -12.64 -18.95 16.24
N ALA A 418 -12.54 -19.74 15.17
CA ALA A 418 -13.09 -19.41 13.85
C ALA A 418 -14.54 -19.88 13.65
N ALA A 419 -15.15 -20.54 14.64
CA ALA A 419 -16.47 -21.15 14.57
C ALA A 419 -17.57 -20.23 14.01
N PRO A 420 -17.65 -18.92 14.37
CA PRO A 420 -18.62 -18.01 13.76
C PRO A 420 -18.48 -17.89 12.24
N LEU A 421 -17.24 -17.86 11.71
CA LEU A 421 -16.98 -17.78 10.28
C LEU A 421 -17.43 -19.06 9.57
N SER A 422 -17.16 -20.22 10.18
CA SER A 422 -17.57 -21.52 9.66
C SER A 422 -19.09 -21.69 9.66
N GLN A 423 -19.79 -21.24 10.70
CA GLN A 423 -21.26 -21.28 10.78
C GLN A 423 -21.93 -20.40 9.72
N LEU A 424 -21.32 -19.26 9.39
CA LEU A 424 -21.79 -18.36 8.33
C LEU A 424 -21.36 -18.79 6.91
N GLY A 425 -20.48 -19.78 6.77
CA GLY A 425 -19.96 -20.24 5.48
C GLY A 425 -19.05 -19.22 4.78
N LEU A 426 -18.38 -18.35 5.53
CA LEU A 426 -17.57 -17.25 4.98
C LEU A 426 -16.29 -17.75 4.29
N GLY A 427 -15.88 -16.97 3.29
CA GLY A 427 -14.71 -17.22 2.43
C GLY A 427 -13.41 -16.57 2.90
N TYR A 428 -12.53 -16.30 1.94
CA TYR A 428 -11.28 -15.56 2.17
C TYR A 428 -11.51 -14.07 2.48
N SER A 429 -12.37 -13.39 1.70
CA SER A 429 -12.60 -11.94 1.75
C SER A 429 -14.08 -11.61 1.98
N GLN A 430 -14.33 -10.60 2.82
CA GLN A 430 -15.64 -10.20 3.31
C GLN A 430 -15.83 -8.70 3.21
N SER A 431 -16.78 -8.25 2.39
CA SER A 431 -17.05 -6.82 2.15
C SER A 431 -18.46 -6.41 2.59
N TRP A 432 -18.62 -5.16 3.03
CA TRP A 432 -19.92 -4.60 3.42
C TRP A 432 -19.95 -3.08 3.24
N TRP A 433 -21.14 -2.48 3.40
CA TRP A 433 -21.35 -1.03 3.35
C TRP A 433 -21.80 -0.48 4.69
N GLY A 434 -21.59 0.82 4.89
CA GLY A 434 -22.03 1.54 6.09
C GLY A 434 -21.20 1.28 7.35
N GLY A 435 -20.02 0.67 7.22
CA GLY A 435 -19.04 0.65 8.30
C GLY A 435 -18.47 2.04 8.56
N ARG A 436 -18.10 2.34 9.82
CA ARG A 436 -17.60 3.68 10.20
C ARG A 436 -16.18 3.92 9.70
N HIS A 437 -15.30 2.93 9.83
CA HIS A 437 -13.89 3.02 9.43
C HIS A 437 -13.43 1.91 8.48
N PHE A 438 -14.13 0.77 8.47
CA PHE A 438 -13.76 -0.43 7.71
C PHE A 438 -14.89 -0.84 6.77
N VAL A 439 -14.53 -1.42 5.63
CA VAL A 439 -15.49 -1.89 4.61
C VAL A 439 -15.18 -3.29 4.10
N ASN A 440 -14.02 -3.85 4.47
CA ASN A 440 -13.61 -5.19 4.13
C ASN A 440 -12.77 -5.81 5.27
N TYR A 441 -12.80 -7.13 5.38
CA TYR A 441 -11.74 -7.89 6.04
C TYR A 441 -11.43 -9.18 5.27
N ILE A 442 -10.23 -9.70 5.47
CA ILE A 442 -9.84 -11.04 5.02
C ILE A 442 -9.57 -11.96 6.22
N VAL A 443 -9.60 -13.26 5.99
CA VAL A 443 -9.14 -14.29 6.94
C VAL A 443 -7.64 -14.56 6.70
N ALA A 444 -6.78 -14.06 7.58
CA ALA A 444 -5.33 -14.06 7.35
C ALA A 444 -4.70 -15.47 7.31
N ASP A 445 -5.31 -16.44 7.98
CA ASP A 445 -4.87 -17.83 8.03
C ASP A 445 -5.58 -18.72 6.99
N TRP A 446 -6.21 -18.14 5.97
CA TRP A 446 -6.97 -18.88 4.95
C TRP A 446 -6.12 -19.92 4.19
N MET A 447 -4.84 -19.64 4.00
CA MET A 447 -3.90 -20.55 3.33
C MET A 447 -3.31 -21.61 4.27
N SER A 448 -3.73 -21.67 5.54
CA SER A 448 -3.27 -22.70 6.47
C SER A 448 -3.93 -24.06 6.23
N ASP A 449 -3.22 -25.12 6.60
CA ASP A 449 -3.72 -26.50 6.66
C ASP A 449 -4.89 -26.66 7.65
N LYS A 450 -4.99 -25.78 8.64
CA LYS A 450 -6.06 -25.77 9.63
C LYS A 450 -7.30 -25.00 9.22
N ARG A 451 -7.38 -24.38 8.03
CA ARG A 451 -8.53 -23.55 7.60
C ARG A 451 -9.91 -24.15 7.90
N ALA A 452 -10.06 -25.47 7.77
CA ALA A 452 -11.34 -26.15 7.98
C ALA A 452 -11.73 -26.37 9.46
N ASP A 453 -10.79 -26.21 10.40
CA ASP A 453 -11.04 -26.39 11.83
C ASP A 453 -11.76 -25.16 12.43
N PRO A 454 -13.03 -25.29 12.89
CA PRO A 454 -13.77 -24.17 13.47
C PRO A 454 -13.22 -23.74 14.84
N GLU A 455 -12.51 -24.59 15.57
CA GLU A 455 -12.00 -24.28 16.90
C GLU A 455 -10.62 -23.61 16.87
N ARG A 456 -9.99 -23.51 15.69
CA ARG A 456 -8.70 -22.83 15.55
C ARG A 456 -8.80 -21.34 15.87
N GLN A 457 -7.71 -20.78 16.37
CA GLN A 457 -7.54 -19.33 16.44
C GLN A 457 -7.30 -18.76 15.06
N THR A 458 -7.91 -17.62 14.75
CA THR A 458 -7.86 -16.98 13.44
C THR A 458 -7.65 -15.48 13.58
N ILE A 459 -7.23 -14.82 12.50
CA ILE A 459 -7.07 -13.36 12.44
C ILE A 459 -7.92 -12.84 11.30
N LEU A 460 -8.73 -11.85 11.62
CA LEU A 460 -9.42 -11.02 10.63
C LEU A 460 -8.57 -9.78 10.38
N THR A 461 -8.06 -9.62 9.16
CA THR A 461 -7.33 -8.42 8.74
C THR A 461 -8.30 -7.47 8.05
N PHE A 462 -8.70 -6.41 8.75
CA PHE A 462 -9.63 -5.39 8.30
C PHE A 462 -8.94 -4.31 7.47
N TYR A 463 -9.67 -3.79 6.49
CA TYR A 463 -9.26 -2.72 5.58
C TYR A 463 -10.27 -1.58 5.60
N GLY A 464 -9.77 -0.39 5.91
CA GLY A 464 -10.48 0.86 5.73
C GLY A 464 -10.30 1.44 4.33
N GLY A 465 -11.15 2.39 3.98
CA GLY A 465 -11.07 3.16 2.76
C GLY A 465 -10.94 4.66 3.00
N CYS A 466 -10.69 5.40 1.94
CA CYS A 466 -10.73 6.87 1.95
C CYS A 466 -11.58 7.35 0.77
N ASP A 467 -12.71 7.98 1.05
CA ASP A 467 -13.63 8.54 0.05
C ASP A 467 -13.48 10.07 -0.12
N ALA A 468 -12.63 10.71 0.69
CA ALA A 468 -12.36 12.14 0.59
C ALA A 468 -11.96 12.54 -0.84
N PRO A 469 -12.39 13.71 -1.34
CA PRO A 469 -11.95 14.23 -2.63
C PRO A 469 -10.43 14.46 -2.64
N LEU A 470 -9.83 14.64 -3.83
CA LEU A 470 -8.37 14.71 -3.98
C LEU A 470 -7.72 15.86 -3.18
N ASP A 471 -8.38 17.01 -3.16
CA ASP A 471 -8.01 18.19 -2.36
C ASP A 471 -8.21 17.96 -0.86
N GLY A 472 -9.19 17.14 -0.47
CA GLY A 472 -9.48 16.74 0.92
C GLY A 472 -8.57 15.65 1.50
N LEU A 473 -7.58 15.14 0.75
CA LEU A 473 -6.70 14.06 1.22
C LEU A 473 -5.78 14.50 2.38
N ALA A 474 -5.50 15.79 2.53
CA ALA A 474 -4.71 16.31 3.65
C ALA A 474 -5.50 16.25 4.96
N GLU A 475 -6.75 16.68 4.92
CA GLU A 475 -7.69 16.64 6.05
C GLU A 475 -8.02 15.20 6.42
N ALA A 476 -8.19 14.30 5.44
CA ALA A 476 -8.37 12.87 5.68
C ALA A 476 -7.17 12.25 6.41
N ARG A 477 -5.95 12.67 6.05
CA ARG A 477 -4.71 12.26 6.75
C ARG A 477 -4.70 12.76 8.19
N MET A 478 -5.06 14.03 8.41
CA MET A 478 -5.18 14.58 9.76
C MET A 478 -6.23 13.83 10.57
N LYS A 479 -7.40 13.55 9.99
CA LYS A 479 -8.47 12.76 10.63
C LYS A 479 -7.93 11.39 11.07
N LEU A 480 -7.26 10.64 10.19
CA LEU A 480 -6.62 9.37 10.53
C LEU A 480 -5.66 9.48 11.73
N MET A 481 -4.89 10.57 11.83
CA MET A 481 -3.94 10.81 12.92
C MET A 481 -4.61 11.31 14.21
N HIS A 482 -5.81 11.87 14.14
CA HIS A 482 -6.55 12.40 15.29
C HIS A 482 -7.63 11.46 15.84
N THR A 483 -8.05 10.44 15.07
CA THR A 483 -9.05 9.46 15.53
C THR A 483 -8.47 8.62 16.67
N PRO A 484 -9.09 8.60 17.87
CA PRO A 484 -8.65 7.74 18.96
C PRO A 484 -8.77 6.26 18.62
N PHE A 485 -7.88 5.42 19.14
CA PHE A 485 -7.98 3.97 18.99
C PHE A 485 -9.35 3.42 19.41
N SER A 486 -9.93 3.92 20.51
CA SER A 486 -11.25 3.48 20.99
C SER A 486 -12.34 3.64 19.94
N ASP A 487 -12.28 4.68 19.10
CA ASP A 487 -13.27 4.88 18.03
C ASP A 487 -13.15 3.82 16.91
N TYR A 488 -11.93 3.33 16.64
CA TYR A 488 -11.73 2.18 15.76
C TYR A 488 -12.21 0.88 16.40
N GLU A 489 -11.93 0.66 17.69
CA GLU A 489 -12.42 -0.51 18.42
C GLU A 489 -13.95 -0.53 18.49
N ASP A 490 -14.58 0.60 18.78
CA ASP A 490 -16.05 0.74 18.79
C ASP A 490 -16.65 0.47 17.40
N SER A 491 -15.99 0.92 16.33
CA SER A 491 -16.38 0.58 14.95
C SER A 491 -16.29 -0.92 14.71
N LEU A 492 -15.15 -1.55 15.02
CA LEU A 492 -14.94 -2.99 14.80
C LEU A 492 -15.95 -3.83 15.60
N ARG A 493 -16.24 -3.42 16.84
CA ARG A 493 -17.26 -4.03 17.69
C ARG A 493 -18.65 -3.93 17.09
N ALA A 494 -19.04 -2.74 16.62
CA ALA A 494 -20.33 -2.52 15.99
C ALA A 494 -20.45 -3.29 14.66
N ASP A 495 -19.41 -3.27 13.83
CA ASP A 495 -19.35 -3.96 12.55
C ASP A 495 -19.42 -5.48 12.76
N LEU A 496 -18.58 -6.07 13.60
CA LEU A 496 -18.60 -7.52 13.85
C LEU A 496 -19.91 -7.98 14.48
N SER A 497 -20.46 -7.25 15.46
CA SER A 497 -21.77 -7.57 16.04
C SER A 497 -22.89 -7.52 14.99
N ARG A 498 -22.75 -6.65 13.98
CA ARG A 498 -23.70 -6.56 12.87
C ARG A 498 -23.53 -7.67 11.84
N LEU A 499 -22.29 -7.99 11.48
CA LEU A 499 -21.93 -8.92 10.41
C LEU A 499 -22.01 -10.40 10.85
N MET A 500 -21.89 -10.66 12.15
CA MET A 500 -21.99 -11.99 12.75
C MET A 500 -23.34 -12.26 13.42
N ARG A 501 -24.40 -11.55 13.01
CA ARG A 501 -25.75 -11.83 13.51
C ARG A 501 -26.18 -13.26 13.14
N GLY A 502 -26.85 -13.93 14.07
CA GLY A 502 -27.38 -15.28 13.86
C GLY A 502 -26.41 -16.41 14.20
N VAL A 503 -25.20 -16.10 14.69
CA VAL A 503 -24.24 -17.09 15.19
C VAL A 503 -23.78 -16.74 16.62
N ASP A 504 -23.20 -17.72 17.32
CA ASP A 504 -22.68 -17.52 18.67
C ASP A 504 -21.35 -16.74 18.64
N PHE A 505 -21.45 -15.42 18.52
CA PHE A 505 -20.33 -14.49 18.59
C PHE A 505 -20.61 -13.39 19.61
N ASP A 506 -19.65 -13.15 20.49
CA ASP A 506 -19.61 -12.01 21.40
C ASP A 506 -18.22 -11.37 21.33
N PHE A 507 -18.16 -10.07 21.05
CA PHE A 507 -16.88 -9.40 20.82
C PHE A 507 -15.95 -9.44 22.04
N ASP A 508 -16.47 -9.19 23.25
CA ASP A 508 -15.65 -9.16 24.48
C ASP A 508 -15.15 -10.54 24.87
N ARG A 509 -15.95 -11.59 24.62
CA ARG A 509 -15.60 -12.98 24.86
C ARG A 509 -14.61 -13.50 23.82
N ASP A 510 -14.89 -13.27 22.53
CA ASP A 510 -14.26 -14.01 21.43
C ASP A 510 -13.05 -13.28 20.82
N VAL A 511 -12.96 -11.96 20.94
CA VAL A 511 -11.76 -11.21 20.53
C VAL A 511 -10.69 -11.33 21.63
N ARG A 512 -9.45 -11.61 21.22
CA ARG A 512 -8.30 -11.67 22.13
C ARG A 512 -7.23 -10.63 21.84
N ALA A 513 -7.22 -10.07 20.63
CA ALA A 513 -6.27 -9.04 20.25
C ALA A 513 -6.82 -8.10 19.17
N LEU A 514 -6.43 -6.83 19.23
CA LEU A 514 -6.70 -5.82 18.22
C LEU A 514 -5.43 -4.98 17.99
N PHE A 515 -4.80 -5.18 16.83
CA PHE A 515 -3.63 -4.41 16.41
C PHE A 515 -4.02 -3.50 15.25
N LEU A 516 -3.89 -2.18 15.42
CA LEU A 516 -4.29 -1.16 14.45
C LEU A 516 -3.06 -0.60 13.74
N TYR A 517 -3.08 -0.47 12.42
CA TYR A 517 -2.00 0.14 11.64
C TYR A 517 -2.55 1.30 10.80
N ARG A 518 -1.97 2.48 11.01
CA ARG A 518 -2.36 3.73 10.35
C ARG A 518 -1.33 4.09 9.32
N TRP A 519 -1.77 4.32 8.09
CA TRP A 519 -0.90 4.64 6.97
C TRP A 519 -1.23 6.02 6.41
N GLY A 520 -0.33 6.98 6.55
CA GLY A 520 -0.58 8.36 6.13
C GLY A 520 -0.56 8.54 4.61
N HIS A 521 0.34 7.85 3.91
CA HIS A 521 0.56 8.01 2.48
C HIS A 521 0.73 6.65 1.78
N SER A 522 -0.09 5.66 2.11
CA SER A 522 0.09 4.27 1.65
C SER A 522 -0.34 4.02 0.22
N MET A 523 -1.53 4.51 -0.16
CA MET A 523 -2.23 3.99 -1.33
C MET A 523 -2.27 5.01 -2.44
N LEU A 524 -1.59 4.74 -3.55
CA LEU A 524 -1.69 5.57 -4.74
C LEU A 524 -3.12 5.49 -5.27
N ARG A 525 -3.81 6.63 -5.31
CA ARG A 525 -5.11 6.77 -5.97
C ARG A 525 -4.88 7.31 -7.39
N PRO A 526 -5.21 6.56 -8.45
CA PRO A 526 -5.05 7.02 -9.82
C PRO A 526 -6.39 7.57 -10.37
N PRO A 527 -6.65 8.89 -10.32
CA PRO A 527 -7.87 9.46 -10.89
C PRO A 527 -7.88 9.37 -12.43
N PRO A 528 -9.03 9.59 -13.07
CA PRO A 528 -9.11 9.74 -14.52
C PRO A 528 -8.07 10.77 -15.04
N GLY A 529 -7.35 10.40 -16.11
CA GLY A 529 -6.31 11.24 -16.72
C GLY A 529 -4.94 11.20 -16.03
N PHE A 530 -4.77 10.49 -14.91
CA PHE A 530 -3.46 10.35 -14.26
C PHE A 530 -2.56 9.29 -14.93
N LEU A 531 -3.11 8.11 -15.24
CA LEU A 531 -2.31 6.94 -15.62
C LEU A 531 -1.58 7.12 -16.95
N PHE A 532 -2.27 7.56 -18.01
CA PHE A 532 -1.67 7.81 -19.33
C PHE A 532 -1.68 9.29 -19.72
N GLY A 533 -2.07 10.19 -18.81
CA GLY A 533 -2.27 11.60 -19.12
C GLY A 533 -3.60 11.87 -19.82
N ALA A 534 -3.79 13.12 -20.24
CA ALA A 534 -4.95 13.57 -21.02
C ALA A 534 -4.56 14.06 -22.42
N THR A 535 -3.26 14.18 -22.70
CA THR A 535 -2.75 14.67 -23.99
C THR A 535 -2.91 13.60 -25.05
N ARG A 536 -3.36 13.99 -26.24
CA ARG A 536 -3.47 13.12 -27.41
C ARG A 536 -2.44 13.48 -28.47
N ASP A 537 -1.94 12.47 -29.16
CA ASP A 537 -1.07 12.62 -30.32
C ASP A 537 -1.87 13.05 -31.56
N ALA A 538 -1.18 13.26 -32.69
CA ALA A 538 -1.80 13.65 -33.95
C ALA A 538 -2.80 12.63 -34.51
N SER A 539 -2.75 11.37 -34.05
CA SER A 539 -3.70 10.31 -34.42
C SER A 539 -4.92 10.25 -33.50
N GLY A 540 -4.96 11.09 -32.46
CA GLY A 540 -6.03 11.10 -31.45
C GLY A 540 -5.85 10.05 -30.35
N LYS A 541 -4.72 9.35 -30.27
CA LYS A 541 -4.42 8.39 -29.20
C LYS A 541 -3.78 9.10 -28.01
N LEU A 542 -3.97 8.59 -26.79
CA LEU A 542 -3.31 9.14 -25.61
C LEU A 542 -1.79 9.01 -25.74
N ASP A 543 -1.08 10.11 -25.51
CA ASP A 543 0.38 10.12 -25.48
C ASP A 543 0.86 9.74 -24.08
N ARG A 544 1.14 8.45 -23.89
CA ARG A 544 1.65 7.90 -22.62
C ARG A 544 2.92 8.63 -22.14
N ALA A 545 3.74 9.21 -23.01
CA ALA A 545 4.95 9.94 -22.61
C ALA A 545 4.64 11.26 -21.91
N GLN A 546 3.46 11.85 -22.15
CA GLN A 546 2.98 13.06 -21.49
C GLN A 546 2.25 12.77 -20.18
N ALA A 547 2.13 11.51 -19.78
CA ALA A 547 1.53 11.15 -18.49
C ALA A 547 2.31 11.81 -17.33
N PRO A 548 1.62 12.35 -16.30
CA PRO A 548 2.27 12.95 -15.14
C PRO A 548 3.34 12.05 -14.52
N ARG A 549 3.08 10.74 -14.44
CA ARG A 549 4.05 9.77 -13.91
C ARG A 549 5.32 9.63 -14.76
N ARG A 550 5.23 9.81 -16.09
CA ARG A 550 6.38 9.74 -16.99
C ARG A 550 7.20 11.03 -16.95
N ILE A 551 6.54 12.19 -16.93
CA ILE A 551 7.20 13.49 -16.78
C ILE A 551 7.92 13.59 -15.42
N ALA A 552 7.21 13.28 -14.33
CA ALA A 552 7.74 13.39 -12.97
C ALA A 552 8.94 12.46 -12.72
N CYS A 553 8.91 11.26 -13.31
CA CYS A 553 9.85 10.17 -13.05
C CYS A 553 10.80 9.89 -14.23
N ALA A 554 10.90 10.81 -15.20
CA ALA A 554 11.89 10.70 -16.27
C ALA A 554 13.31 10.66 -15.65
N PRO A 555 14.25 9.85 -16.20
CA PRO A 555 15.61 9.80 -15.68
C PRO A 555 16.28 11.19 -15.61
N LEU A 556 17.14 11.38 -14.59
CA LEU A 556 17.95 12.59 -14.40
C LEU A 556 19.42 12.18 -14.38
N GLY A 557 20.01 12.07 -15.57
CA GLY A 557 21.38 11.56 -15.75
C GLY A 557 21.55 10.18 -15.10
N PRO A 558 22.37 10.05 -14.03
CA PRO A 558 22.59 8.77 -13.35
C PRO A 558 21.43 8.34 -12.42
N ILE A 559 20.38 9.14 -12.29
CA ILE A 559 19.25 8.90 -11.37
C ILE A 559 18.07 8.34 -12.17
N VAL A 560 17.56 7.17 -11.75
CA VAL A 560 16.36 6.55 -12.30
C VAL A 560 15.33 6.30 -11.20
N PHE A 561 14.05 6.31 -11.55
CA PHE A 561 12.96 6.16 -10.59
C PHE A 561 12.34 4.78 -10.66
N ALA A 562 12.06 4.19 -9.51
CA ALA A 562 11.51 2.86 -9.35
C ALA A 562 10.33 2.81 -8.38
N GLY A 563 9.85 3.92 -7.80
CA GLY A 563 8.68 3.82 -6.92
C GLY A 563 7.50 3.15 -7.62
N GLN A 564 6.64 2.45 -6.87
CA GLN A 564 5.42 1.81 -7.41
C GLN A 564 4.56 2.79 -8.23
N HIS A 565 4.55 4.06 -7.82
CA HIS A 565 3.86 5.15 -8.49
C HIS A 565 4.30 5.41 -9.94
N VAL A 566 5.46 4.90 -10.36
CA VAL A 566 5.91 5.04 -11.75
C VAL A 566 5.08 4.16 -12.70
N GLU A 567 4.57 3.02 -12.23
CA GLU A 567 3.68 2.15 -13.02
C GLU A 567 2.19 2.48 -12.83
N GLY A 568 1.85 3.25 -11.80
CA GLY A 568 0.57 3.97 -11.72
C GLY A 568 -0.57 3.23 -11.02
N ALA A 569 -0.35 2.02 -10.51
CA ALA A 569 -1.31 1.29 -9.68
C ALA A 569 -0.70 0.87 -8.34
N PRO A 570 -1.51 0.73 -7.27
CA PRO A 570 -1.03 0.33 -5.95
C PRO A 570 -0.92 -1.20 -5.77
N SER A 571 -0.45 -1.94 -6.79
CA SER A 571 -0.26 -3.39 -6.74
C SER A 571 1.19 -3.83 -6.49
N ILE A 572 1.37 -5.08 -6.06
CA ILE A 572 2.73 -5.63 -5.94
C ILE A 572 3.38 -5.84 -7.32
N GLU A 573 2.59 -6.14 -8.34
CA GLU A 573 3.00 -6.31 -9.73
C GLU A 573 3.58 -5.00 -10.30
N SER A 574 2.91 -3.86 -10.07
CA SER A 574 3.42 -2.53 -10.38
C SER A 574 4.73 -2.22 -9.65
N ALA A 575 4.86 -2.62 -8.38
CA ALA A 575 6.10 -2.44 -7.63
C ALA A 575 7.25 -3.28 -8.22
N ILE A 576 7.03 -4.56 -8.51
CA ILE A 576 8.03 -5.42 -9.13
C ILE A 576 8.42 -4.89 -10.51
N GLY A 577 7.43 -4.54 -11.34
CA GLY A 577 7.62 -3.99 -12.68
C GLY A 577 8.41 -2.69 -12.70
N SER A 578 8.12 -1.77 -11.75
CA SER A 578 8.86 -0.52 -11.61
C SER A 578 10.33 -0.76 -11.29
N GLY A 579 10.61 -1.71 -10.38
CA GLY A 579 11.97 -2.13 -10.04
C GLY A 579 12.71 -2.72 -11.25
N ARG A 580 12.05 -3.61 -12.00
CA ARG A 580 12.58 -4.19 -13.24
C ARG A 580 12.93 -3.11 -14.27
N ARG A 581 12.00 -2.22 -14.57
CA ARG A 581 12.19 -1.13 -15.54
C ARG A 581 13.37 -0.25 -15.14
N ALA A 582 13.45 0.16 -13.88
CA ALA A 582 14.52 1.01 -13.40
C ALA A 582 15.89 0.33 -13.44
N ALA A 583 15.97 -0.96 -13.12
CA ALA A 583 17.21 -1.74 -13.25
C ALA A 583 17.71 -1.77 -14.70
N LEU A 584 16.81 -2.04 -15.66
CA LEU A 584 17.15 -2.03 -17.09
C LEU A 584 17.63 -0.65 -17.56
N GLN A 585 16.94 0.43 -17.17
CA GLN A 585 17.35 1.80 -17.49
C GLN A 585 18.72 2.17 -16.90
N ALA A 586 19.01 1.74 -15.67
CA ALA A 586 20.30 1.95 -15.03
C ALA A 586 21.43 1.22 -15.79
N LEU A 587 21.16 0.02 -16.29
CA LEU A 587 22.11 -0.81 -17.04
C LEU A 587 22.36 -0.29 -18.47
N GLU A 588 21.33 0.19 -19.17
CA GLU A 588 21.46 0.78 -20.50
C GLU A 588 22.33 2.04 -20.47
N THR A 589 22.08 2.89 -19.48
CA THR A 589 22.85 4.13 -19.31
C THR A 589 24.30 3.84 -18.93
N ALA A 590 24.63 2.66 -18.39
CA ALA A 590 25.99 2.26 -18.05
C ALA A 590 26.80 1.67 -19.23
N ARG A 591 26.17 1.50 -20.40
CA ARG A 591 26.84 1.05 -21.65
C ARG A 591 27.22 2.21 -22.58
N ARG A 592 26.74 3.43 -22.30
CA ARG A 592 27.12 4.68 -22.96
C ARG A 592 28.10 5.43 -22.07
#